data_AF-A0AAE1E0N9-F1
#
_entry.id   AF-A0AAE1E0N9-F1
#
_cell.length_a   1.000
_cell.length_b   1.000
_cell.length_c   1.000
_cell.angle_alpha   90.00
_cell.angle_beta   90.00
_cell.angle_gamma   90.00
#
_symmetry.space_group_name_H-M   'P 1'
#
loop_
_entity.id
_entity.type
_entity.pdbx_description
1 polymer ?
#
loop_
_entity_poly.entity_id
_entity_poly.type
_entity_poly.pdbx_seq_one_letter_code
_entity_poly.pdbx_strand_id
1 'polypeptide(L)'
;MEQPLGRDRDSLFKNWKAEESAAIRFIRTASSCLGPRGDEKSGVREEWLVFCKKEGVKSKIISHRGNRFNNIFQNSEAVFILRNEIEHFSSKATSGDNKKLKSVLLDARDENIQAILCAISILYMHFTAPYWRLINSSTKYTAFPKYVKMIRHRMSQWIEDPSILLNQNCMGVFDDEFWDVEEERLDNIKEYANEKKDLVIQVLKVSLQKMFLVISRQLVEFLEGGAYGEKLISSQFRQLENCPLTNLIGERAFGDLDFDMGHLRNAHSSTELLSTCSKEIEQWTVEQ
;
A
#
# COMPACT_ATOMS: atom_id res chain seq x y z
N MET A 1 29.35 2.16 1.35
CA MET A 1 28.49 1.85 2.51
C MET A 1 27.23 2.69 2.37
N GLU A 2 26.07 2.06 2.25
CA GLU A 2 24.80 2.78 2.27
C GLU A 2 24.62 3.46 3.64
N GLN A 3 24.19 4.72 3.65
CA GLN A 3 23.97 5.45 4.90
C GLN A 3 22.64 4.98 5.53
N PRO A 4 22.60 4.68 6.85
CA PRO A 4 21.36 4.31 7.52
C PRO A 4 20.36 5.48 7.49
N LEU A 5 19.06 5.17 7.46
CA LEU A 5 17.96 6.14 7.37
C LEU A 5 17.13 6.16 8.67
N GLY A 6 16.66 7.35 9.04
CA GLY A 6 15.75 7.56 10.17
C GLY A 6 16.26 6.92 11.46
N ARG A 7 15.45 6.03 12.04
CA ARG A 7 15.77 5.36 13.30
C ARG A 7 17.07 4.57 13.29
N ASP A 8 17.51 4.07 12.13
CA ASP A 8 18.68 3.18 12.03
C ASP A 8 19.99 3.95 12.27
N ARG A 9 19.94 5.29 12.27
CA ARG A 9 21.05 6.15 12.68
C ARG A 9 21.23 6.18 14.21
N ASP A 10 20.19 5.89 14.99
CA ASP A 10 20.21 5.96 16.44
C ASP A 10 20.64 4.61 17.04
N SER A 11 21.72 4.63 17.84
CA SER A 11 22.30 3.46 18.50
C SER A 11 21.33 2.70 19.41
N LEU A 12 20.24 3.33 19.87
CA LEU A 12 19.16 2.69 20.62
C LEU A 12 18.51 1.55 19.84
N PHE A 13 18.47 1.66 18.51
CA PHE A 13 17.81 0.70 17.61
C PHE A 13 18.79 -0.28 16.95
N LYS A 14 20.06 -0.34 17.38
CA LYS A 14 21.07 -1.25 16.79
C LYS A 14 20.66 -2.73 16.79
N ASN A 15 19.82 -3.13 17.76
CA ASN A 15 19.32 -4.51 17.90
C ASN A 15 17.93 -4.70 17.25
N TRP A 16 17.30 -3.63 16.75
CA TRP A 16 15.99 -3.65 16.11
C TRP A 16 16.16 -3.82 14.59
N LYS A 17 16.70 -4.97 14.20
CA LYS A 17 16.89 -5.31 12.79
C LYS A 17 15.53 -5.43 12.12
N ALA A 18 15.32 -4.66 11.06
CA ALA A 18 14.17 -4.80 10.18
C ALA A 18 14.66 -5.40 8.85
N GLU A 19 13.98 -6.43 8.38
CA GLU A 19 14.21 -6.99 7.03
C GLU A 19 13.50 -6.15 5.95
N GLU A 20 12.59 -5.27 6.36
CA GLU A 20 11.86 -4.34 5.50
C GLU A 20 12.56 -2.99 5.35
N SER A 21 12.20 -2.24 4.31
CA SER A 21 12.74 -0.90 4.08
C SER A 21 12.31 0.10 5.15
N ALA A 22 13.13 1.14 5.38
CA ALA A 22 12.87 2.17 6.37
C ALA A 22 11.51 2.87 6.19
N ALA A 23 11.10 3.11 4.95
CA ALA A 23 9.81 3.70 4.62
C ALA A 23 8.61 2.79 4.99
N ILE A 24 8.66 1.52 4.61
CA ILE A 24 7.56 0.57 4.91
C ILE A 24 7.43 0.37 6.42
N ARG A 25 8.56 0.26 7.10
CA ARG A 25 8.64 0.22 8.55
C ARG A 25 8.06 1.45 9.21
N PHE A 26 8.36 2.65 8.70
CA PHE A 26 7.78 3.88 9.22
C PHE A 26 6.26 3.86 9.10
N ILE A 27 5.74 3.54 7.91
CA ILE A 27 4.29 3.43 7.65
C ILE A 27 3.62 2.45 8.63
N ARG A 28 4.20 1.25 8.79
CA ARG A 28 3.66 0.21 9.69
C ARG A 28 3.76 0.62 11.15
N THR A 29 4.89 1.19 11.56
CA THR A 29 5.09 1.60 12.97
C THR A 29 4.18 2.78 13.32
N ALA A 30 4.04 3.77 12.45
CA ALA A 30 3.10 4.87 12.62
C ALA A 30 1.65 4.36 12.70
N SER A 31 1.22 3.49 11.78
CA SER A 31 -0.10 2.85 11.85
C SER A 31 -0.30 1.99 13.10
N SER A 32 0.73 1.28 13.56
CA SER A 32 0.69 0.50 14.80
C SER A 32 0.58 1.38 16.05
N CYS A 33 1.13 2.59 16.04
CA CYS A 33 1.07 3.50 17.19
C CYS A 33 -0.20 4.36 17.18
N LEU A 34 -0.59 4.86 16.00
CA LEU A 34 -1.54 5.95 15.81
C LEU A 34 -2.84 5.52 15.13
N GLY A 35 -2.87 4.32 14.54
CA GLY A 35 -4.03 3.79 13.84
C GLY A 35 -5.02 3.05 14.78
N PRO A 36 -6.25 2.77 14.30
CA PRO A 36 -7.19 1.91 15.02
C PRO A 36 -6.62 0.49 15.17
N ARG A 37 -6.98 -0.19 16.27
CA ARG A 37 -6.44 -1.52 16.63
C ARG A 37 -4.89 -1.54 16.65
N GLY A 38 -4.31 -0.45 17.14
CA GLY A 38 -2.87 -0.30 17.34
C GLY A 38 -2.31 -1.33 18.32
N ASP A 39 -1.01 -1.22 18.58
CA ASP A 39 -0.33 -2.08 19.56
C ASP A 39 -0.93 -1.85 20.96
N GLU A 40 -1.36 -2.90 21.63
CA GLU A 40 -2.00 -2.79 22.95
C GLU A 40 -1.05 -2.25 24.04
N LYS A 41 0.26 -2.46 23.89
CA LYS A 41 1.27 -2.08 24.89
C LYS A 41 1.93 -0.75 24.59
N SER A 42 2.00 -0.36 23.32
CA SER A 42 2.79 0.79 22.85
C SER A 42 2.03 1.74 21.94
N GLY A 43 0.77 1.43 21.61
CA GLY A 43 -0.13 2.31 20.88
C GLY A 43 -0.62 3.46 21.75
N VAL A 44 -0.85 4.60 21.11
CA VAL A 44 -1.27 5.86 21.75
C VAL A 44 -2.39 6.52 20.93
N ARG A 45 -3.34 5.68 20.47
CA ARG A 45 -4.39 6.10 19.55
C ARG A 45 -5.28 7.19 20.14
N GLU A 46 -5.67 7.05 21.39
CA GLU A 46 -6.58 7.99 22.05
C GLU A 46 -5.91 9.35 22.28
N GLU A 47 -4.65 9.35 22.71
CA GLU A 47 -3.84 10.55 22.85
C GLU A 47 -3.64 11.25 21.50
N TRP A 48 -3.39 10.47 20.45
CA TRP A 48 -3.29 10.98 19.08
C TRP A 48 -4.62 11.58 18.60
N LEU A 49 -5.76 10.97 18.89
CA LEU A 49 -7.08 11.52 18.56
C LEU A 49 -7.36 12.85 19.28
N VAL A 50 -7.02 12.92 20.57
CA VAL A 50 -7.13 14.15 21.35
C VAL A 50 -6.22 15.24 20.78
N PHE A 51 -5.00 14.88 20.39
CA PHE A 51 -4.07 15.79 19.72
C PHE A 51 -4.65 16.30 18.39
N CYS A 52 -5.07 15.40 17.49
CA CYS A 52 -5.68 15.79 16.20
C CYS A 52 -6.86 16.73 16.38
N LYS A 53 -7.74 16.47 17.35
CA LYS A 53 -8.89 17.32 17.65
C LYS A 53 -8.46 18.73 18.10
N LYS A 54 -7.38 18.85 18.87
CA LYS A 54 -6.85 20.15 19.32
C LYS A 54 -6.20 20.94 18.17
N GLU A 55 -5.50 20.26 17.28
CA GLU A 55 -4.87 20.87 16.09
C GLU A 55 -5.85 21.09 14.92
N GLY A 56 -7.12 20.69 15.06
CA GLY A 56 -8.12 20.85 14.00
C GLY A 56 -7.94 19.91 12.80
N VAL A 57 -7.15 18.84 12.94
CA VAL A 57 -6.90 17.86 11.88
C VAL A 57 -7.67 16.56 12.09
N LYS A 58 -7.90 15.80 11.03
CA LYS A 58 -8.53 14.46 11.11
C LYS A 58 -7.49 13.37 10.88
N SER A 59 -7.34 12.46 11.84
CA SER A 59 -6.52 11.27 11.65
C SER A 59 -7.10 10.35 10.57
N LYS A 60 -6.43 10.28 9.42
CA LYS A 60 -6.75 9.36 8.30
C LYS A 60 -5.96 8.04 8.37
N ILE A 61 -5.08 7.87 9.36
CA ILE A 61 -4.30 6.64 9.57
C ILE A 61 -5.23 5.47 9.86
N ILE A 62 -5.12 4.41 9.06
CA ILE A 62 -5.92 3.19 9.20
C ILE A 62 -5.13 2.09 9.90
N SER A 63 -5.83 0.99 10.24
CA SER A 63 -5.19 -0.20 10.82
C SER A 63 -4.22 -0.83 9.81
N HIS A 64 -3.04 -1.24 10.26
CA HIS A 64 -2.13 -2.06 9.47
C HIS A 64 -2.58 -3.54 9.41
N ARG A 65 -3.49 -3.96 10.31
CA ARG A 65 -4.13 -5.28 10.28
C ARG A 65 -5.26 -5.29 9.25
N GLY A 66 -5.34 -6.33 8.40
CA GLY A 66 -6.32 -6.46 7.32
C GLY A 66 -5.64 -6.65 5.96
N ASN A 67 -6.22 -6.10 4.87
CA ASN A 67 -5.68 -6.12 3.51
C ASN A 67 -4.27 -5.52 3.47
N ARG A 68 -3.25 -6.39 3.45
CA ARG A 68 -1.86 -6.00 3.73
C ARG A 68 -1.27 -5.19 2.60
N PHE A 69 -1.63 -5.51 1.36
CA PHE A 69 -1.18 -4.78 0.20
C PHE A 69 -1.70 -3.35 0.20
N ASN A 70 -3.03 -3.15 0.23
CA ASN A 70 -3.59 -1.81 0.09
C ASN A 70 -3.34 -0.93 1.32
N ASN A 71 -3.26 -1.52 2.52
CA ASN A 71 -3.02 -0.79 3.76
C ASN A 71 -1.67 -0.06 3.76
N ILE A 72 -0.63 -0.59 3.10
CA ILE A 72 0.67 0.08 3.01
C ILE A 72 0.54 1.37 2.19
N PHE A 73 -0.07 1.29 1.00
CA PHE A 73 -0.25 2.43 0.12
C PHE A 73 -1.17 3.48 0.74
N GLN A 74 -2.32 3.06 1.29
CA GLN A 74 -3.24 3.98 1.94
C GLN A 74 -2.65 4.64 3.19
N ASN A 75 -1.94 3.88 4.04
CA ASN A 75 -1.25 4.50 5.18
C ASN A 75 -0.07 5.36 4.75
N SER A 76 0.57 5.11 3.60
CA SER A 76 1.64 5.98 3.12
C SER A 76 1.15 7.41 2.89
N GLU A 77 -0.01 7.56 2.24
CA GLU A 77 -0.67 8.86 2.03
C GLU A 77 -1.05 9.49 3.37
N ALA A 78 -1.72 8.74 4.24
CA ALA A 78 -2.17 9.27 5.53
C ALA A 78 -1.00 9.71 6.43
N VAL A 79 0.08 8.92 6.49
CA VAL A 79 1.29 9.24 7.28
C VAL A 79 2.04 10.43 6.67
N PHE A 80 2.12 10.51 5.34
CA PHE A 80 2.79 11.60 4.66
C PHE A 80 2.06 12.94 4.83
N ILE A 81 0.73 12.95 4.66
CA ILE A 81 -0.07 14.17 4.85
C ILE A 81 0.03 14.67 6.30
N LEU A 82 0.01 13.76 7.27
CA LEU A 82 0.07 14.08 8.70
C LEU A 82 1.51 14.14 9.24
N ARG A 83 2.54 14.21 8.38
CA ARG A 83 3.95 14.07 8.80
C ARG A 83 4.38 15.09 9.85
N ASN A 84 3.92 16.34 9.71
CA ASN A 84 4.26 17.43 10.63
C ASN A 84 3.57 17.21 11.99
N GLU A 85 2.29 16.82 11.97
CA GLU A 85 1.51 16.51 13.15
C GLU A 85 2.04 15.29 13.88
N ILE A 86 2.44 14.25 13.14
CA ILE A 86 3.06 13.03 13.67
C ILE A 86 4.39 13.37 14.33
N GLU A 87 5.24 14.17 13.69
CA GLU A 87 6.50 14.62 14.29
C GLU A 87 6.22 15.40 15.59
N HIS A 88 5.32 16.39 15.53
CA HIS A 88 4.99 17.24 16.65
C HIS A 88 4.45 16.44 17.84
N PHE A 89 3.46 15.58 17.59
CA PHE A 89 2.90 14.69 18.60
C PHE A 89 3.96 13.78 19.19
N SER A 90 4.74 13.11 18.33
CA SER A 90 5.75 12.15 18.78
C SER A 90 6.83 12.84 19.60
N SER A 91 7.25 14.06 19.24
CA SER A 91 8.24 14.82 20.01
C SER A 91 7.81 15.09 21.46
N LYS A 92 6.52 15.34 21.69
CA LYS A 92 5.94 15.56 23.02
C LYS A 92 5.66 14.26 23.76
N ALA A 93 5.18 13.24 23.06
CA ALA A 93 4.81 11.95 23.63
C ALA A 93 6.03 11.06 23.96
N THR A 94 7.22 11.35 23.40
CA THR A 94 8.46 10.61 23.67
C THR A 94 9.11 10.89 25.02
N SER A 95 8.47 11.62 25.94
CA SER A 95 9.01 11.85 27.29
C SER A 95 9.07 10.58 28.17
N GLY A 96 8.55 9.44 27.70
CA GLY A 96 8.65 8.12 28.34
C GLY A 96 9.39 7.07 27.50
N ASP A 97 9.50 5.85 28.02
CA ASP A 97 10.24 4.72 27.43
C ASP A 97 9.59 4.07 26.17
N ASN A 98 8.67 4.77 25.50
CA ASN A 98 8.01 4.24 24.30
C ASN A 98 8.95 4.29 23.08
N LYS A 99 9.75 3.22 22.92
CA LYS A 99 10.70 3.06 21.81
C LYS A 99 10.03 3.08 20.44
N LYS A 100 8.76 2.65 20.31
CA LYS A 100 8.04 2.70 19.03
C LYS A 100 7.73 4.14 18.62
N LEU A 101 7.26 4.98 19.54
CA LEU A 101 7.08 6.41 19.26
C LEU A 101 8.39 7.11 18.96
N LYS A 102 9.47 6.75 19.66
CA LYS A 102 10.80 7.28 19.31
C LYS A 102 11.25 6.85 17.91
N SER A 103 10.96 5.61 17.49
CA SER A 103 11.19 5.16 16.11
C SER A 103 10.37 5.98 15.11
N VAL A 104 9.09 6.23 15.39
CA VAL A 104 8.20 7.06 14.54
C VAL A 104 8.76 8.46 14.41
N LEU A 105 9.18 9.09 15.51
CA LEU A 105 9.77 10.44 15.49
C LEU A 105 11.03 10.52 14.63
N LEU A 106 11.94 9.56 14.77
CA LEU A 106 13.19 9.54 14.01
C LEU A 106 12.97 9.31 12.52
N ASP A 107 12.03 8.44 12.16
CA ASP A 107 11.67 8.19 10.76
C ASP A 107 10.88 9.38 10.15
N ALA A 108 10.02 10.05 10.94
CA ALA A 108 9.28 11.24 10.52
C ALA A 108 10.20 12.41 10.15
N ARG A 109 11.34 12.55 10.82
CA ARG A 109 12.33 13.61 10.58
C ARG A 109 13.30 13.34 9.42
N ASP A 110 13.28 12.14 8.84
CA ASP A 110 14.20 11.81 7.75
C ASP A 110 13.60 12.19 6.39
N GLU A 111 14.17 13.22 5.78
CA GLU A 111 13.75 13.74 4.48
C GLU A 111 13.76 12.70 3.34
N ASN A 112 14.67 11.72 3.39
CA ASN A 112 14.69 10.65 2.37
C ASN A 112 13.53 9.70 2.57
N ILE A 113 13.18 9.38 3.82
CA ILE A 113 11.99 8.59 4.14
C ILE A 113 10.75 9.35 3.69
N GLN A 114 10.66 10.67 3.95
CA GLN A 114 9.53 11.49 3.50
C GLN A 114 9.40 11.54 1.97
N ALA A 115 10.51 11.65 1.24
CA ALA A 115 10.49 11.58 -0.23
C ALA A 115 10.02 10.22 -0.76
N ILE A 116 10.45 9.12 -0.12
CA ILE A 116 9.96 7.77 -0.47
C ILE A 116 8.46 7.65 -0.19
N LEU A 117 7.99 8.13 0.97
CA LEU A 117 6.57 8.14 1.32
C LEU A 117 5.74 8.97 0.34
N CYS A 118 6.24 10.14 -0.06
CA CYS A 118 5.61 10.98 -1.07
C CYS A 118 5.42 10.21 -2.39
N ALA A 119 6.46 9.52 -2.87
CA ALA A 119 6.38 8.71 -4.09
C ALA A 119 5.35 7.56 -3.95
N ILE A 120 5.33 6.85 -2.82
CA ILE A 120 4.33 5.79 -2.57
C ILE A 120 2.91 6.38 -2.49
N SER A 121 2.76 7.58 -1.93
CA SER A 121 1.46 8.29 -1.85
C SER A 121 0.95 8.69 -3.24
N ILE A 122 1.84 9.15 -4.13
CA ILE A 122 1.50 9.41 -5.54
C ILE A 122 1.04 8.11 -6.21
N LEU A 123 1.75 7.00 -6.03
CA LEU A 123 1.33 5.70 -6.57
C LEU A 123 0.01 5.21 -6.00
N TYR A 124 -0.26 5.50 -4.71
CA TYR A 124 -1.55 5.22 -4.10
C TYR A 124 -2.67 5.95 -4.82
N MET A 125 -2.56 7.28 -4.92
CA MET A 125 -3.57 8.12 -5.54
C MET A 125 -3.78 7.76 -7.00
N HIS A 126 -2.70 7.66 -7.79
CA HIS A 126 -2.76 7.45 -9.24
C HIS A 126 -3.06 6.02 -9.67
N PHE A 127 -2.72 5.02 -8.86
CA PHE A 127 -2.83 3.62 -9.28
C PHE A 127 -3.56 2.72 -8.28
N THR A 128 -3.01 2.51 -7.09
CA THR A 128 -3.54 1.42 -6.24
C THR A 128 -4.92 1.72 -5.66
N ALA A 129 -5.25 2.99 -5.38
CA ALA A 129 -6.61 3.37 -4.98
C ALA A 129 -7.64 3.22 -6.12
N PRO A 130 -7.42 3.76 -7.34
CA PRO A 130 -8.28 3.47 -8.50
C PRO A 130 -8.44 1.97 -8.78
N TYR A 131 -7.34 1.21 -8.71
CA TYR A 131 -7.37 -0.25 -8.86
C TYR A 131 -8.25 -0.91 -7.80
N TRP A 132 -8.09 -0.51 -6.53
CA TRP A 132 -8.92 -1.03 -5.45
C TRP A 132 -10.41 -0.70 -5.64
N ARG A 133 -10.72 0.51 -6.13
CA ARG A 133 -12.09 0.91 -6.47
C ARG A 133 -12.67 0.11 -7.63
N LEU A 134 -11.88 -0.16 -8.68
CA LEU A 134 -12.28 -1.04 -9.78
C LEU A 134 -12.68 -2.43 -9.25
N ILE A 135 -11.83 -3.05 -8.43
CA ILE A 135 -12.08 -4.41 -7.92
C ILE A 135 -13.32 -4.49 -7.03
N ASN A 136 -13.63 -3.43 -6.28
CA ASN A 136 -14.82 -3.37 -5.43
C ASN A 136 -16.06 -2.78 -6.12
N SER A 137 -15.96 -2.43 -7.41
CA SER A 137 -17.08 -1.89 -8.17
C SER A 137 -18.01 -3.00 -8.67
N SER A 138 -19.14 -2.61 -9.28
CA SER A 138 -20.03 -3.53 -10.01
C SER A 138 -19.51 -3.94 -11.39
N THR A 139 -18.23 -3.69 -11.68
CA THR A 139 -17.62 -4.04 -12.96
C THR A 139 -17.58 -5.55 -13.13
N LYS A 140 -18.06 -6.03 -14.27
CA LYS A 140 -18.03 -7.45 -14.61
C LYS A 140 -16.61 -7.90 -14.95
N TYR A 141 -16.29 -9.14 -14.61
CA TYR A 141 -15.00 -9.77 -14.93
C TYR A 141 -14.72 -9.77 -16.44
N THR A 142 -15.75 -9.88 -17.27
CA THR A 142 -15.64 -9.80 -18.74
C THR A 142 -15.10 -8.47 -19.25
N ALA A 143 -15.21 -7.39 -18.47
CA ALA A 143 -14.65 -6.08 -18.78
C ALA A 143 -13.22 -5.89 -18.25
N PHE A 144 -12.72 -6.79 -17.39
CA PHE A 144 -11.40 -6.69 -16.77
C PHE A 144 -10.24 -6.57 -17.78
N PRO A 145 -10.22 -7.30 -18.92
CA PRO A 145 -9.15 -7.16 -19.91
C PRO A 145 -8.93 -5.72 -20.41
N LYS A 146 -10.00 -4.91 -20.53
CA LYS A 146 -9.90 -3.47 -20.88
C LYS A 146 -9.00 -2.75 -19.88
N TYR A 147 -9.27 -2.93 -18.59
CA TYR A 147 -8.55 -2.25 -17.52
C TYR A 147 -7.10 -2.72 -17.41
N VAL A 148 -6.81 -4.00 -17.64
CA VAL A 148 -5.43 -4.50 -17.68
C VAL A 148 -4.63 -3.81 -18.79
N LYS A 149 -5.22 -3.63 -19.98
CA LYS A 149 -4.59 -2.90 -21.09
C LYS A 149 -4.33 -1.43 -20.72
N MET A 150 -5.30 -0.77 -20.06
CA MET A 150 -5.12 0.60 -19.56
C MET A 150 -3.98 0.71 -18.54
N ILE A 151 -3.91 -0.21 -17.56
CA ILE A 151 -2.82 -0.23 -16.57
C ILE A 151 -1.46 -0.31 -17.26
N ARG A 152 -1.31 -1.25 -18.21
CA ARG A 152 -0.03 -1.39 -18.91
C ARG A 152 0.34 -0.15 -19.70
N HIS A 153 -0.60 0.41 -20.45
CA HIS A 153 -0.36 1.60 -21.25
C HIS A 153 0.03 2.81 -20.38
N ARG A 154 -0.70 3.06 -19.30
CA ARG A 154 -0.39 4.17 -18.38
C ARG A 154 0.92 3.97 -17.65
N MET A 155 1.18 2.76 -17.15
CA MET A 155 2.45 2.47 -16.47
C MET A 155 3.65 2.58 -17.41
N SER A 156 3.55 2.17 -18.67
CA SER A 156 4.67 2.35 -19.62
C SER A 156 4.98 3.84 -19.83
N GLN A 157 3.95 4.68 -19.98
CA GLN A 157 4.13 6.14 -20.08
C GLN A 157 4.81 6.71 -18.82
N TRP A 158 4.35 6.32 -17.63
CA TRP A 158 4.93 6.80 -16.37
C TRP A 158 6.34 6.26 -16.11
N ILE A 159 6.72 5.10 -16.66
CA ILE A 159 8.09 4.57 -16.56
C ILE A 159 9.04 5.38 -17.45
N GLU A 160 8.60 5.71 -18.66
CA GLU A 160 9.35 6.55 -19.60
C GLU A 160 9.57 7.94 -19.01
N ASP A 161 8.51 8.56 -18.50
CA ASP A 161 8.57 9.85 -17.81
C ASP A 161 7.72 9.86 -16.51
N PRO A 162 8.35 9.58 -15.35
CA PRO A 162 7.66 9.63 -14.06
C PRO A 162 7.24 11.04 -13.65
N SER A 163 7.81 12.10 -14.26
CA SER A 163 7.45 13.48 -13.93
C SER A 163 6.01 13.81 -14.31
N ILE A 164 5.41 13.04 -15.22
CA ILE A 164 3.99 13.12 -15.57
C ILE A 164 3.10 13.03 -14.33
N LEU A 165 3.44 12.17 -13.36
CA LEU A 165 2.66 11.97 -12.13
C LEU A 165 2.69 13.19 -11.19
N LEU A 166 3.63 14.11 -11.38
CA LEU A 166 3.74 15.34 -10.60
C LEU A 166 2.92 16.48 -11.22
N ASN A 167 2.45 16.32 -12.46
CA ASN A 167 1.63 17.33 -13.14
C ASN A 167 0.25 17.43 -12.51
N GLN A 168 -0.26 18.66 -12.39
CA GLN A 168 -1.57 18.88 -11.76
C GLN A 168 -2.71 18.17 -12.50
N ASN A 169 -2.64 18.12 -13.83
CA ASN A 169 -3.65 17.50 -14.67
C ASN A 169 -3.46 15.99 -14.88
N CYS A 170 -2.52 15.35 -14.18
CA CYS A 170 -2.37 13.90 -14.27
C CYS A 170 -3.58 13.21 -13.63
N MET A 171 -4.25 12.34 -14.37
CA MET A 171 -5.36 11.53 -13.89
C MET A 171 -4.87 10.18 -13.34
N GLY A 172 -5.81 9.36 -12.87
CA GLY A 172 -5.53 7.99 -12.45
C GLY A 172 -5.18 7.07 -13.62
N VAL A 173 -4.81 5.84 -13.27
CA VAL A 173 -4.51 4.75 -14.23
C VAL A 173 -5.70 4.41 -15.15
N PHE A 174 -6.92 4.79 -14.75
CA PHE A 174 -8.16 4.59 -15.49
C PHE A 174 -8.82 5.91 -15.91
N ASP A 175 -8.02 6.97 -16.08
CA ASP A 175 -8.52 8.31 -16.38
C ASP A 175 -9.44 8.82 -15.25
N ASP A 176 -10.64 9.28 -15.58
CA ASP A 176 -11.67 9.70 -14.62
C ASP A 176 -12.43 8.51 -14.00
N GLU A 177 -12.42 7.34 -14.64
CA GLU A 177 -13.09 6.16 -14.11
C GLU A 177 -12.39 5.75 -12.80
N PHE A 178 -13.13 5.69 -11.69
CA PHE A 178 -12.58 5.38 -10.36
C PHE A 178 -11.55 6.41 -9.85
N TRP A 179 -11.51 7.63 -10.40
CA TRP A 179 -10.79 8.75 -9.81
C TRP A 179 -11.64 9.40 -8.74
N ASP A 180 -11.12 9.45 -7.51
CA ASP A 180 -11.77 10.07 -6.36
C ASP A 180 -10.66 10.44 -5.38
N VAL A 181 -9.99 11.54 -5.69
CA VAL A 181 -8.91 12.14 -4.92
C VAL A 181 -9.32 13.57 -4.61
N GLU A 182 -9.18 13.95 -3.34
CA GLU A 182 -9.48 15.29 -2.85
C GLU A 182 -8.36 16.24 -3.28
N GLU A 183 -8.70 17.31 -4.01
CA GLU A 183 -7.74 18.22 -4.66
C GLU A 183 -6.70 18.78 -3.68
N GLU A 184 -7.14 19.26 -2.50
CA GLU A 184 -6.25 19.81 -1.47
C GLU A 184 -5.17 18.80 -1.02
N ARG A 185 -5.52 17.50 -0.96
CA ARG A 185 -4.54 16.46 -0.59
C ARG A 185 -3.52 16.24 -1.69
N LEU A 186 -4.00 16.21 -2.93
CA LEU A 186 -3.16 16.02 -4.10
C LEU A 186 -2.18 17.19 -4.24
N ASP A 187 -2.64 18.41 -3.98
CA ASP A 187 -1.83 19.62 -3.99
C ASP A 187 -0.71 19.57 -2.94
N ASN A 188 -1.01 19.22 -1.69
CA ASN A 188 0.00 19.10 -0.64
C ASN A 188 1.11 18.10 -1.02
N ILE A 189 0.73 16.95 -1.58
CA ILE A 189 1.67 15.92 -2.02
C ILE A 189 2.50 16.40 -3.21
N LYS A 190 1.88 17.04 -4.19
CA LYS A 190 2.57 17.54 -5.39
C LYS A 190 3.49 18.71 -5.09
N GLU A 191 3.13 19.59 -4.16
CA GLU A 191 3.98 20.70 -3.71
C GLU A 191 5.31 20.16 -3.18
N TYR A 192 5.25 19.26 -2.19
CA TYR A 192 6.44 18.60 -1.65
C TYR A 192 7.19 17.78 -2.71
N ALA A 193 6.46 17.07 -3.58
CA ALA A 193 7.07 16.30 -4.65
C ALA A 193 7.90 17.19 -5.60
N ASN A 194 7.45 18.41 -5.89
CA ASN A 194 8.19 19.36 -6.70
C ASN A 194 9.42 19.92 -5.98
N GLU A 195 9.37 20.11 -4.66
CA GLU A 195 10.54 20.50 -3.86
C GLU A 195 11.62 19.41 -3.83
N LYS A 196 11.21 18.14 -3.79
CA LYS A 196 12.10 16.96 -3.75
C LYS A 196 12.14 16.20 -5.07
N LYS A 197 11.93 16.91 -6.19
CA LYS A 197 11.64 16.35 -7.52
C LYS A 197 12.55 15.20 -7.93
N ASP A 198 13.86 15.39 -7.86
CA ASP A 198 14.82 14.40 -8.35
C ASP A 198 14.72 13.06 -7.59
N LEU A 199 14.64 13.14 -6.25
CA LEU A 199 14.53 11.95 -5.40
C LEU A 199 13.17 11.27 -5.58
N VAL A 200 12.09 12.04 -5.64
CA VAL A 200 10.74 11.49 -5.84
C VAL A 200 10.62 10.82 -7.22
N ILE A 201 11.12 11.45 -8.29
CA ILE A 201 11.12 10.87 -9.64
C ILE A 201 11.95 9.57 -9.67
N GLN A 202 13.11 9.53 -9.01
CA GLN A 202 13.93 8.33 -8.97
C GLN A 202 13.19 7.16 -8.28
N VAL A 203 12.55 7.43 -7.14
CA VAL A 203 11.77 6.41 -6.42
C VAL A 203 10.57 5.95 -7.25
N LEU A 204 9.82 6.90 -7.84
CA LEU A 204 8.70 6.58 -8.73
C LEU A 204 9.13 5.68 -9.87
N LYS A 205 10.24 6.00 -10.56
CA LYS A 205 10.75 5.22 -11.69
C LYS A 205 11.00 3.76 -11.31
N VAL A 206 11.74 3.55 -10.22
CA VAL A 206 12.08 2.20 -9.76
C VAL A 206 10.82 1.44 -9.33
N SER A 207 9.95 2.07 -8.55
CA SER A 207 8.71 1.45 -8.10
C SER A 207 7.80 1.08 -9.27
N LEU A 208 7.60 1.99 -10.24
CA LEU A 208 6.79 1.74 -11.43
C LEU A 208 7.34 0.58 -12.26
N GLN A 209 8.66 0.51 -12.49
CA GLN A 209 9.28 -0.60 -13.20
C GLN A 209 9.01 -1.95 -12.52
N LYS A 210 9.14 -2.01 -11.19
CA LYS A 210 8.87 -3.23 -10.43
C LYS A 210 7.39 -3.60 -10.42
N MET A 211 6.51 -2.62 -10.25
CA MET A 211 5.06 -2.85 -10.30
C MET A 211 4.61 -3.32 -11.68
N PHE A 212 5.11 -2.70 -12.75
CA PHE A 212 4.82 -3.10 -14.12
C PHE A 212 5.27 -4.53 -14.43
N LEU A 213 6.45 -4.93 -13.94
CA LEU A 213 6.94 -6.31 -14.07
C LEU A 213 6.00 -7.30 -13.36
N VAL A 214 5.61 -7.00 -12.12
CA VAL A 214 4.71 -7.86 -11.33
C VAL A 214 3.35 -7.97 -12.01
N ILE A 215 2.76 -6.85 -12.41
CA ILE A 215 1.45 -6.81 -13.08
C ILE A 215 1.48 -7.56 -14.40
N SER A 216 2.53 -7.37 -15.21
CA SER A 216 2.66 -8.05 -16.49
C SER A 216 2.78 -9.56 -16.33
N ARG A 217 3.40 -10.03 -15.24
CA ARG A 217 3.48 -11.47 -14.92
C ARG A 217 2.16 -12.01 -14.38
N GLN A 218 1.55 -11.32 -13.42
CA GLN A 218 0.35 -11.81 -12.72
C GLN A 218 -0.90 -11.74 -13.60
N LEU A 219 -0.96 -10.79 -14.53
CA LEU A 219 -2.11 -10.59 -15.40
C LEU A 219 -1.87 -11.07 -16.82
N VAL A 220 -0.86 -11.93 -17.05
CA VAL A 220 -0.44 -12.41 -18.38
C VAL A 220 -1.60 -12.98 -19.20
N GLU A 221 -2.56 -13.65 -18.57
CA GLU A 221 -3.72 -14.22 -19.24
C GLU A 221 -4.65 -13.16 -19.87
N PHE A 222 -4.64 -11.93 -19.36
CA PHE A 222 -5.45 -10.81 -19.86
C PHE A 222 -4.71 -9.94 -20.89
N LEU A 223 -3.48 -10.32 -21.25
CA LEU A 223 -2.61 -9.59 -22.15
C LEU A 223 -2.63 -10.23 -23.53
N GLU A 224 -2.15 -9.51 -24.54
CA GLU A 224 -2.05 -10.04 -25.92
C GLU A 224 -1.32 -11.40 -25.91
N GLY A 225 -1.93 -12.41 -26.53
CA GLY A 225 -1.46 -13.80 -26.50
C GLY A 225 -1.90 -14.63 -25.28
N GLY A 226 -2.53 -14.01 -24.28
CA GLY A 226 -3.12 -14.68 -23.12
C GLY A 226 -4.55 -15.19 -23.37
N ALA A 227 -5.00 -16.15 -22.55
CA ALA A 227 -6.29 -16.84 -22.70
C ALA A 227 -7.52 -15.91 -22.74
N TYR A 228 -7.43 -14.74 -22.11
CA TYR A 228 -8.48 -13.72 -21.98
C TYR A 228 -8.07 -12.36 -22.56
N GLY A 229 -6.93 -12.26 -23.24
CA GLY A 229 -6.42 -11.00 -23.80
C GLY A 229 -7.10 -10.56 -25.09
N GLU A 230 -7.63 -11.54 -25.83
CA GLU A 230 -8.41 -11.36 -27.04
C GLU A 230 -9.92 -11.37 -26.76
N LYS A 231 -10.73 -11.21 -27.82
CA LYS A 231 -12.19 -11.27 -27.70
C LYS A 231 -12.63 -12.63 -27.14
N LEU A 232 -13.21 -12.60 -25.93
CA LEU A 232 -13.72 -13.79 -25.24
C LEU A 232 -14.67 -14.59 -26.15
N ILE A 233 -14.45 -15.90 -26.23
CA ILE A 233 -15.40 -16.81 -26.90
C ILE A 233 -16.61 -17.08 -25.99
N SER A 234 -17.74 -17.50 -26.57
CA SER A 234 -19.02 -17.66 -25.86
C SER A 234 -18.95 -18.55 -24.61
N SER A 235 -18.09 -19.57 -24.59
CA SER A 235 -17.88 -20.45 -23.44
C SER A 235 -17.16 -19.74 -22.29
N GLN A 236 -16.09 -19.01 -22.58
CA GLN A 236 -15.36 -18.20 -21.59
C GLN A 236 -16.23 -17.08 -21.04
N PHE A 237 -17.03 -16.42 -21.90
CA PHE A 237 -17.94 -15.38 -21.46
C PHE A 237 -18.92 -15.91 -20.41
N ARG A 238 -19.53 -17.09 -20.64
CA ARG A 238 -20.45 -17.72 -19.68
C ARG A 238 -19.77 -18.10 -18.36
N GLN A 239 -18.51 -18.54 -18.40
CA GLN A 239 -17.75 -18.85 -17.19
C GLN A 239 -17.49 -17.59 -16.36
N LEU A 240 -17.12 -16.49 -17.01
CA LEU A 240 -16.70 -15.25 -16.35
C LEU A 240 -17.87 -14.32 -15.98
N GLU A 241 -19.04 -14.48 -16.59
CA GLU A 241 -20.19 -13.58 -16.38
C GLU A 241 -20.67 -13.52 -14.92
N ASN A 242 -20.53 -14.63 -14.20
CA ASN A 242 -20.95 -14.74 -12.80
C ASN A 242 -19.77 -14.64 -11.80
N CYS A 243 -18.55 -14.41 -12.29
CA CYS A 243 -17.38 -14.25 -11.42
C CYS A 243 -17.26 -12.79 -10.96
N PRO A 244 -17.24 -12.51 -9.64
CA PRO A 244 -16.94 -11.16 -9.15
C PRO A 244 -15.43 -10.88 -9.26
N LEU A 245 -15.07 -9.61 -9.49
CA LEU A 245 -13.66 -9.17 -9.51
C LEU A 245 -12.96 -9.37 -8.16
N THR A 246 -13.70 -9.44 -7.06
CA THR A 246 -13.15 -9.71 -5.73
C THR A 246 -12.45 -11.06 -5.64
N ASN A 247 -12.73 -12.00 -6.55
CA ASN A 247 -12.04 -13.29 -6.62
C ASN A 247 -10.59 -13.16 -7.09
N LEU A 248 -10.19 -12.03 -7.67
CA LEU A 248 -8.79 -11.73 -8.00
C LEU A 248 -7.94 -11.44 -6.75
N ILE A 249 -8.57 -11.19 -5.60
CA ILE A 249 -7.88 -10.80 -4.37
C ILE A 249 -7.61 -12.05 -3.51
N GLY A 250 -6.52 -12.76 -3.81
CA GLY A 250 -5.98 -13.76 -2.87
C GLY A 250 -5.62 -13.16 -1.51
N GLU A 251 -5.29 -11.87 -1.46
CA GLU A 251 -4.88 -11.11 -0.27
C GLU A 251 -5.93 -11.05 0.84
N ARG A 252 -7.24 -11.12 0.54
CA ARG A 252 -8.27 -11.14 1.60
C ARG A 252 -8.20 -12.45 2.36
N ALA A 253 -8.11 -13.56 1.63
CA ALA A 253 -7.94 -14.88 2.21
C ALA A 253 -6.62 -14.98 3.01
N PHE A 254 -5.51 -14.44 2.50
CA PHE A 254 -4.25 -14.41 3.25
C PHE A 254 -4.27 -13.47 4.46
N GLY A 255 -4.92 -12.31 4.35
CA GLY A 255 -5.06 -11.35 5.44
C GLY A 255 -5.90 -11.89 6.60
N ASP A 256 -6.99 -12.59 6.28
CA ASP A 256 -7.86 -13.28 7.24
C ASP A 256 -7.14 -14.50 7.84
N LEU A 257 -6.49 -15.33 7.00
CA LEU A 257 -5.73 -16.50 7.43
C LEU A 257 -4.56 -16.13 8.36
N ASP A 258 -3.84 -15.05 8.09
CA ASP A 258 -2.79 -14.59 8.99
C ASP A 258 -3.33 -13.93 10.28
N PHE A 259 -4.49 -13.28 10.22
CA PHE A 259 -5.16 -12.78 11.42
C PHE A 259 -5.53 -13.95 12.33
N ASP A 260 -6.07 -15.02 11.73
CA ASP A 260 -6.41 -16.25 12.41
C ASP A 260 -5.17 -16.95 12.94
N MET A 261 -4.09 -17.09 12.16
CA MET A 261 -2.82 -17.62 12.64
C MET A 261 -2.18 -16.76 13.74
N GLY A 262 -2.42 -15.45 13.76
CA GLY A 262 -1.96 -14.53 14.79
C GLY A 262 -2.75 -14.67 16.11
N HIS A 263 -4.06 -14.91 16.03
CA HIS A 263 -4.92 -15.12 17.20
C HIS A 263 -4.85 -16.56 17.74
N LEU A 264 -4.56 -17.54 16.87
CA LEU A 264 -4.56 -18.98 17.19
C LEU A 264 -3.18 -19.56 17.46
N ARG A 265 -2.16 -18.73 17.77
CA ARG A 265 -0.79 -19.22 18.11
C ARG A 265 -0.74 -20.24 19.26
N ASN A 266 -1.83 -20.38 20.03
CA ASN A 266 -1.95 -21.34 21.13
C ASN A 266 -3.06 -22.41 20.94
N ALA A 267 -3.72 -22.48 19.77
CA ALA A 267 -4.74 -23.48 19.50
C ALA A 267 -4.11 -24.70 18.80
N HIS A 268 -3.95 -25.80 19.53
CA HIS A 268 -3.40 -27.08 19.07
C HIS A 268 -4.22 -27.80 17.96
N SER A 269 -5.16 -27.12 17.31
CA SER A 269 -6.12 -27.69 16.35
C SER A 269 -5.89 -27.28 14.88
N SER A 270 -4.82 -26.56 14.55
CA SER A 270 -4.57 -26.03 13.20
C SER A 270 -3.97 -27.02 12.18
N THR A 271 -3.73 -28.27 12.53
CA THR A 271 -3.16 -29.27 11.60
C THR A 271 -4.15 -29.73 10.53
N GLU A 272 -5.47 -29.70 10.78
CA GLU A 272 -6.46 -30.15 9.78
C GLU A 272 -6.68 -29.11 8.66
N LEU A 273 -6.83 -27.82 9.00
CA LEU A 273 -7.02 -26.74 8.02
C LEU A 273 -5.80 -26.54 7.10
N LEU A 274 -4.59 -26.67 7.66
CA LEU A 274 -3.36 -26.62 6.88
C LEU A 274 -3.25 -27.81 5.91
N SER A 275 -3.76 -28.98 6.28
CA SER A 275 -3.77 -30.16 5.39
C SER A 275 -4.72 -30.00 4.20
N THR A 276 -5.84 -29.27 4.37
CA THR A 276 -6.82 -29.03 3.31
C THR A 276 -6.31 -27.97 2.33
N CYS A 277 -5.80 -26.84 2.83
CA CYS A 277 -5.22 -25.81 1.96
C CYS A 277 -3.93 -26.28 1.25
N SER A 278 -3.10 -27.10 1.91
CA SER A 278 -1.89 -27.65 1.27
C SER A 278 -2.23 -28.57 0.10
N LYS A 279 -3.31 -29.36 0.19
CA LYS A 279 -3.76 -30.25 -0.89
C LYS A 279 -4.33 -29.48 -2.09
N GLU A 280 -5.06 -28.40 -1.84
CA GLU A 280 -5.60 -27.53 -2.90
C GLU A 280 -4.48 -26.74 -3.61
N ILE A 281 -3.46 -26.31 -2.86
CA ILE A 281 -2.27 -25.65 -3.42
C ILE A 281 -1.42 -26.66 -4.21
N GLU A 282 -1.21 -27.88 -3.69
CA GLU A 282 -0.47 -28.93 -4.40
C GLU A 282 -1.16 -29.32 -5.72
N GLN A 283 -2.49 -29.46 -5.75
CA GLN A 283 -3.25 -29.69 -6.99
C GLN A 283 -3.05 -28.59 -8.04
N TRP A 284 -2.98 -27.33 -7.61
CA TRP A 284 -2.73 -26.19 -8.52
C TRP A 284 -1.34 -26.22 -9.17
N THR A 285 -0.35 -26.79 -8.49
CA THR A 285 1.05 -26.87 -8.99
C THR A 285 1.32 -28.07 -9.89
N VAL A 286 0.48 -29.11 -9.85
CA VAL A 286 0.68 -30.36 -10.61
C VAL A 286 -0.08 -30.34 -11.95
N GLU A 287 -1.07 -29.44 -12.11
CA GLU A 287 -1.89 -29.32 -13.33
C GLU A 287 -1.46 -28.18 -14.29
N GLN A 288 -0.26 -27.60 -14.15
CA GLN A 288 0.38 -26.73 -15.14
C GLN A 288 1.66 -27.35 -15.72
#